data_AF-A0A2V2V1H2-F1
#
_entry.id   AF-A0A2V2V1H2-F1
#
_cell.length_a   1.000
_cell.length_b   1.000
_cell.length_c   1.000
_cell.angle_alpha   90.00
_cell.angle_beta   90.00
_cell.angle_gamma   90.00
#
_symmetry.space_group_name_H-M   'P 1'
#
loop_
_entity.id
_entity.type
_entity.pdbx_description
1 polymer ?
#
loop_
_entity_poly.entity_id
_entity_poly.type
_entity_poly.pdbx_seq_one_letter_code
_entity_poly.pdbx_strand_id
1 'polypeptide(L)'
;MSPVRTSVVAGGGALRLLRSIHLPCAAFHRCGFSSRGCRRGVLSVPVEDLTPKSIALFHSYGPPKSGTVPVVTDTTAFTRILNEVLVRDDSGANDVIRDLRRFLRQKREELAPLLAEKHRIEAVVDNRYVPLLGCLVLAFLVTQFVVLFRWVFIVFDWNLVEPMTYFLGYTVVWAGIVFHCYYARELTWETMLDTVAHRRRVHLYEKAGIDVKKVERLQREVCGIERMLSKYGLQ
;
A
#
# COMPACT_ATOMS: atom_id res chain seq x y z
N MET A 1 34.41 11.17 -32.77
CA MET A 1 33.65 10.09 -32.08
C MET A 1 32.26 10.05 -32.68
N SER A 2 31.95 8.97 -33.39
CA SER A 2 30.65 8.75 -34.05
C SER A 2 29.51 8.64 -33.03
N PRO A 3 28.34 9.26 -33.28
CA PRO A 3 27.15 8.97 -32.51
C PRO A 3 26.50 7.67 -33.00
N VAL A 4 26.33 6.75 -32.07
CA VAL A 4 25.60 5.49 -32.20
C VAL A 4 24.10 5.77 -32.31
N ARG A 5 23.48 5.15 -33.33
CA ARG A 5 22.04 5.00 -33.52
C ARG A 5 21.36 4.45 -32.27
N THR A 6 20.20 4.99 -31.91
CA THR A 6 19.10 4.15 -31.42
C THR A 6 17.83 4.46 -32.18
N SER A 7 17.26 3.38 -32.68
CA SER A 7 16.18 3.27 -33.63
C SER A 7 14.82 3.47 -33.00
N VAL A 8 13.97 4.12 -33.78
CA VAL A 8 12.51 4.10 -33.73
C VAL A 8 11.98 2.68 -33.52
N VAL A 9 11.19 2.47 -32.48
CA VAL A 9 10.14 1.44 -32.45
C VAL A 9 8.81 2.16 -32.51
N ALA A 10 8.21 2.13 -33.70
CA ALA A 10 6.85 2.57 -33.95
C ALA A 10 5.89 1.56 -33.31
N GLY A 11 5.31 1.93 -32.17
CA GLY A 11 4.13 1.29 -31.61
C GLY A 11 2.88 1.98 -32.15
N GLY A 12 2.41 1.55 -33.31
CA GLY A 12 1.12 1.94 -33.86
C GLY A 12 -0.01 1.53 -32.92
N GLY A 13 -0.76 2.50 -32.39
CA GLY A 13 -1.89 2.19 -31.51
C GLY A 13 -2.78 3.36 -31.12
N ALA A 14 -2.34 4.61 -31.25
CA ALA A 14 -3.08 5.77 -30.73
C ALA A 14 -3.77 6.63 -31.80
N LEU A 15 -3.77 6.21 -33.07
CA LEU A 15 -4.31 7.02 -34.19
C LEU A 15 -5.76 6.68 -34.58
N ARG A 16 -6.47 5.86 -33.79
CA ARG A 16 -7.81 5.38 -34.17
C ARG A 16 -8.97 5.87 -33.29
N LEU A 17 -8.74 6.72 -32.29
CA LEU A 17 -9.79 7.22 -31.38
C LEU A 17 -10.10 8.72 -31.49
N LEU A 18 -9.49 9.45 -32.43
CA LEU A 18 -9.78 10.88 -32.66
C LEU A 18 -10.55 11.15 -33.96
N ARG A 19 -11.28 10.15 -34.50
CA ARG A 19 -12.06 10.29 -35.73
C ARG A 19 -13.58 10.20 -35.54
N SER A 20 -14.09 10.16 -34.30
CA SER A 20 -15.52 9.92 -34.03
C SER A 20 -16.26 11.06 -33.33
N ILE A 21 -15.80 12.31 -33.40
CA ILE A 21 -16.63 13.46 -33.04
C ILE A 21 -17.25 14.02 -34.31
N HIS A 22 -18.19 13.27 -34.89
CA HIS A 22 -19.20 13.83 -35.77
C HIS A 22 -20.35 14.33 -34.90
N LEU A 23 -20.49 15.65 -34.74
CA LEU A 23 -21.75 16.23 -34.26
C LEU A 23 -22.76 16.25 -35.41
N PRO A 24 -24.04 15.87 -35.17
CA PRO A 24 -25.06 15.84 -36.20
C PRO A 24 -25.54 17.26 -36.53
N CYS A 25 -25.79 17.45 -37.82
CA CYS A 25 -26.37 18.64 -38.42
C CYS A 25 -27.88 18.65 -38.17
N ALA A 26 -28.43 19.72 -37.60
CA ALA A 26 -29.84 20.06 -37.74
C ALA A 26 -29.95 21.55 -38.08
N ALA A 27 -30.55 21.79 -39.24
CA ALA A 27 -30.61 23.05 -39.96
C ALA A 27 -31.68 24.00 -39.41
N PHE A 28 -31.37 25.29 -39.35
CA PHE A 28 -32.07 26.39 -40.04
C PHE A 28 -31.65 27.73 -39.40
N HIS A 29 -30.89 28.54 -40.13
CA HIS A 29 -31.23 29.94 -40.45
C HIS A 29 -30.09 30.54 -41.30
N ARG A 30 -30.47 31.04 -42.48
CA ARG A 30 -29.59 31.69 -43.44
C ARG A 30 -28.96 32.94 -42.83
N CYS A 31 -27.65 33.08 -42.96
CA CYS A 31 -27.00 34.38 -42.95
C CYS A 31 -26.05 34.43 -44.16
N GLY A 32 -26.39 35.28 -45.12
CA GLY A 32 -25.57 35.55 -46.29
C GLY A 32 -24.88 36.90 -46.11
N PHE A 33 -23.56 36.89 -46.02
CA PHE A 33 -22.68 37.84 -46.70
C PHE A 33 -21.22 37.38 -46.53
N SER A 34 -20.50 37.31 -47.64
CA SER A 34 -19.17 36.73 -47.74
C SER A 34 -18.08 37.74 -47.39
N SER A 35 -17.43 37.58 -46.24
CA SER A 35 -16.03 37.95 -46.06
C SER A 35 -15.38 37.04 -45.00
N ARG A 36 -14.08 36.79 -45.21
CA ARG A 36 -13.29 35.72 -44.60
C ARG A 36 -13.22 35.86 -43.08
N GLY A 37 -13.31 34.74 -42.37
CA GLY A 37 -12.71 34.60 -41.04
C GLY A 37 -13.60 34.14 -39.89
N CYS A 38 -14.72 33.47 -40.14
CA CYS A 38 -15.42 32.76 -39.06
C CYS A 38 -14.59 31.52 -38.64
N ARG A 39 -13.63 31.70 -37.73
CA ARG A 39 -12.98 30.60 -37.00
C ARG A 39 -13.23 30.77 -35.51
N ARG A 40 -13.96 29.79 -34.99
CA ARG A 40 -14.46 29.71 -33.62
C ARG A 40 -13.28 29.52 -32.64
N GLY A 41 -13.13 30.44 -31.70
CA GLY A 41 -12.53 30.23 -30.36
C GLY A 41 -11.02 30.11 -30.19
N VAL A 42 -10.22 29.88 -31.24
CA VAL A 42 -8.76 29.76 -31.12
C VAL A 42 -8.08 30.59 -32.21
N LEU A 43 -7.28 31.58 -31.80
CA LEU A 43 -6.53 32.45 -32.69
C LEU A 43 -5.03 32.31 -32.42
N SER A 44 -4.22 32.18 -33.46
CA SER A 44 -2.77 32.24 -33.34
C SER A 44 -2.34 33.70 -33.33
N VAL A 45 -1.86 34.19 -32.18
CA VAL A 45 -1.44 35.59 -31.99
C VAL A 45 0.09 35.64 -31.89
N PRO A 46 0.77 36.61 -32.54
CA PRO A 46 2.21 36.82 -32.37
C PRO A 46 2.53 37.16 -30.90
N VAL A 47 3.70 36.73 -30.40
CA VAL A 47 4.08 36.86 -28.99
C VAL A 47 4.06 38.30 -28.46
N GLU A 48 4.19 39.28 -29.36
CA GLU A 48 4.23 40.71 -29.05
C GLU A 48 2.83 41.32 -28.75
N ASP A 49 1.75 40.67 -29.18
CA ASP A 49 0.36 41.16 -29.05
C ASP A 49 -0.45 40.40 -27.97
N LEU A 50 0.24 39.80 -26.99
CA LEU A 50 -0.44 39.09 -25.90
C LEU A 50 -1.20 40.06 -25.00
N THR A 51 -2.53 39.95 -25.00
CA THR A 51 -3.37 40.66 -24.03
C THR A 51 -3.37 39.92 -22.69
N PRO A 52 -3.40 40.63 -21.54
CA PRO A 52 -3.31 40.02 -20.21
C PRO A 52 -4.48 39.09 -19.83
N LYS A 53 -5.55 39.06 -20.65
CA LYS A 53 -6.73 38.21 -20.45
C LYS A 53 -6.70 36.90 -21.23
N SER A 54 -5.60 36.62 -21.94
CA SER A 54 -5.53 35.56 -22.94
C SER A 54 -4.68 34.39 -22.43
N ILE A 55 -5.19 33.15 -22.56
CA ILE A 55 -4.50 31.94 -22.07
C ILE A 55 -3.85 31.25 -23.26
N ALA A 56 -2.52 31.16 -23.24
CA ALA A 56 -1.75 30.44 -24.25
C ALA A 56 -1.86 28.92 -24.03
N LEU A 57 -2.19 28.18 -25.09
CA LEU A 57 -2.24 26.72 -25.07
C LEU A 57 -0.84 26.16 -25.39
N PHE A 58 -0.03 25.95 -24.36
CA PHE A 58 1.27 25.30 -24.51
C PHE A 58 1.11 23.78 -24.54
N HIS A 59 0.72 23.24 -25.70
CA HIS A 59 0.76 21.80 -25.90
C HIS A 59 1.25 21.39 -27.30
N SER A 60 2.23 22.10 -27.84
CA SER A 60 2.96 21.67 -29.03
C SER A 60 4.31 21.08 -28.62
N TYR A 61 4.44 19.75 -28.71
CA TYR A 61 5.74 19.08 -28.72
C TYR A 61 6.47 19.43 -30.03
N GLY A 62 7.14 20.58 -30.06
CA GLY A 62 7.98 20.99 -31.18
C GLY A 62 8.41 22.46 -31.06
N PRO A 63 9.64 22.79 -31.47
CA PRO A 63 10.13 24.17 -31.40
C PRO A 63 9.22 25.08 -32.25
N PRO A 64 8.77 26.23 -31.71
CA PRO A 64 7.85 27.13 -32.39
C PRO A 64 8.56 27.72 -33.62
N LYS A 65 8.14 27.32 -34.83
CA LYS A 65 8.81 27.73 -36.08
C LYS A 65 8.43 29.15 -36.55
N SER A 66 7.55 29.87 -35.86
CA SER A 66 6.99 31.14 -36.39
C SER A 66 6.56 32.20 -35.37
N GLY A 67 7.03 32.18 -34.12
CA GLY A 67 6.74 33.27 -33.15
C GLY A 67 5.25 33.53 -32.86
N THR A 68 4.37 32.58 -33.20
CA THR A 68 2.91 32.67 -33.07
C THR A 68 2.43 31.55 -32.17
N VAL A 69 1.74 31.90 -31.09
CA VAL A 69 1.23 30.96 -30.09
C VAL A 69 -0.29 30.88 -30.23
N PRO A 70 -0.91 29.68 -30.24
CA PRO A 70 -2.36 29.55 -30.20
C PRO A 70 -2.86 30.01 -28.83
N VAL A 71 -3.72 31.03 -28.84
CA VAL A 71 -4.27 31.66 -27.66
C VAL A 71 -5.79 31.49 -27.68
N VAL A 72 -6.34 31.10 -26.53
CA VAL A 72 -7.79 31.11 -26.30
C VAL A 72 -8.19 32.57 -26.06
N THR A 73 -8.95 33.13 -26.99
CA THR A 73 -9.37 34.53 -26.95
C THR A 73 -10.59 34.75 -26.07
N ASP A 74 -11.41 33.71 -25.87
CA ASP A 74 -12.58 33.74 -25.00
C ASP A 74 -12.42 32.77 -23.83
N THR A 75 -11.86 33.30 -22.75
CA THR A 75 -11.68 32.54 -21.50
C THR A 75 -13.01 32.16 -20.88
N THR A 76 -14.11 32.87 -21.13
CA THR A 76 -15.42 32.55 -20.55
C THR A 76 -16.10 31.39 -21.27
N ALA A 77 -16.06 31.35 -22.61
CA ALA A 77 -16.53 30.19 -23.36
C ALA A 77 -15.67 28.96 -23.09
N PHE A 78 -14.34 29.12 -23.01
CA PHE A 78 -13.46 28.02 -22.66
C PHE A 78 -13.69 27.52 -21.24
N THR A 79 -13.81 28.40 -20.25
CA THR A 79 -14.12 28.02 -18.85
C THR A 79 -15.49 27.37 -18.76
N ARG A 80 -16.47 27.79 -19.57
CA ARG A 80 -17.79 27.16 -19.63
C ARG A 80 -17.73 25.75 -20.19
N ILE A 81 -16.99 25.53 -21.27
CA ILE A 81 -16.76 24.19 -21.84
C ILE A 81 -15.94 23.34 -20.86
N LEU A 82 -14.92 23.93 -20.24
CA LEU A 82 -14.08 23.27 -19.26
C LEU A 82 -14.91 22.85 -18.06
N ASN A 83 -15.81 23.72 -17.57
CA ASN A 83 -16.75 23.40 -16.53
C ASN A 83 -17.78 22.36 -17.02
N GLU A 84 -18.30 22.44 -18.24
CA GLU A 84 -19.24 21.43 -18.75
C GLU A 84 -18.60 20.03 -18.87
N VAL A 85 -17.31 19.97 -19.23
CA VAL A 85 -16.54 18.72 -19.34
C VAL A 85 -15.98 18.25 -18.00
N LEU A 86 -15.61 19.17 -17.09
CA LEU A 86 -15.04 18.88 -15.76
C LEU A 86 -16.05 18.99 -14.62
N VAL A 87 -17.33 19.30 -14.89
CA VAL A 87 -18.39 19.25 -13.88
C VAL A 87 -18.30 17.85 -13.31
N ARG A 88 -17.97 17.80 -12.02
CA ARG A 88 -18.14 16.62 -11.20
C ARG A 88 -19.60 16.24 -11.36
N ASP A 89 -19.85 15.23 -12.17
CA ASP A 89 -21.16 14.61 -12.15
C ASP A 89 -21.29 13.95 -10.78
N ASP A 90 -22.09 14.56 -9.91
CA ASP A 90 -22.40 14.02 -8.59
C ASP A 90 -23.00 12.61 -8.72
N SER A 91 -23.67 12.29 -9.85
CA SER A 91 -24.12 10.93 -10.15
C SER A 91 -22.94 9.99 -10.37
N GLY A 92 -22.00 10.34 -11.24
CA GLY A 92 -20.77 9.57 -11.47
C GLY A 92 -19.91 9.38 -10.21
N ALA A 93 -19.80 10.41 -9.36
CA ALA A 93 -19.08 10.30 -8.09
C ALA A 93 -19.73 9.29 -7.13
N ASN A 94 -21.07 9.32 -7.02
CA ASN A 94 -21.83 8.38 -6.20
C ASN A 94 -21.77 6.94 -6.74
N ASP A 95 -21.75 6.77 -8.06
CA ASP A 95 -21.60 5.45 -8.69
C ASP A 95 -20.21 4.83 -8.39
N VAL A 96 -19.14 5.62 -8.46
CA VAL A 96 -17.78 5.16 -8.10
C VAL A 96 -17.70 4.79 -6.62
N ILE A 97 -18.30 5.57 -5.72
CA ILE A 97 -18.35 5.25 -4.28
C ILE A 97 -19.12 3.94 -4.05
N ARG A 98 -20.23 3.73 -4.76
CA ARG A 98 -21.03 2.50 -4.67
C ARG A 98 -20.23 1.28 -5.14
N ASP A 99 -19.49 1.41 -6.23
CA ASP A 99 -18.66 0.33 -6.78
C ASP A 99 -17.47 0.01 -5.86
N LEU A 100 -16.82 1.04 -5.30
CA LEU A 100 -15.75 0.85 -4.32
C LEU A 100 -16.26 0.14 -3.05
N ARG A 101 -17.48 0.48 -2.59
CA ARG A 101 -18.14 -0.19 -1.47
C ARG A 101 -18.51 -1.64 -1.80
N ARG A 102 -18.92 -1.94 -3.04
CA ARG A 102 -19.13 -3.32 -3.51
C ARG A 102 -17.83 -4.11 -3.50
N PHE A 103 -16.75 -3.55 -4.05
CA PHE A 103 -15.45 -4.20 -4.09
C PHE A 103 -14.87 -4.44 -2.69
N LEU A 104 -15.01 -3.49 -1.76
CA LEU A 104 -14.63 -3.66 -0.36
C LEU A 104 -15.38 -4.83 0.28
N ARG A 105 -16.70 -4.91 0.09
CA ARG A 105 -17.51 -6.02 0.63
C ARG A 105 -17.02 -7.37 0.11
N GLN A 106 -16.79 -7.49 -1.19
CA GLN A 106 -16.26 -8.71 -1.81
C GLN A 106 -14.90 -9.10 -1.21
N LYS A 107 -13.99 -8.13 -1.03
CA LYS A 107 -12.66 -8.38 -0.45
C LYS A 107 -12.73 -8.78 1.02
N ARG A 108 -13.63 -8.18 1.81
CA ARG A 108 -13.87 -8.59 3.20
C ARG A 108 -14.45 -10.01 3.27
N GLU A 109 -15.33 -10.37 2.35
CA GLU A 109 -15.91 -11.71 2.29
C GLU A 109 -14.87 -12.78 1.93
N GLU A 110 -13.95 -12.50 1.01
CA GLU A 110 -12.81 -13.38 0.71
C GLU A 110 -11.83 -13.49 1.90
N LEU A 111 -11.65 -12.40 2.66
CA LEU A 111 -10.73 -12.33 3.80
C LEU A 111 -11.30 -13.01 5.06
N ALA A 112 -12.61 -13.01 5.25
CA ALA A 112 -13.28 -13.55 6.44
C ALA A 112 -12.93 -15.03 6.74
N PRO A 113 -13.01 -15.99 5.80
CA PRO A 113 -12.67 -17.39 6.08
C PRO A 113 -11.18 -17.57 6.37
N LEU A 114 -10.31 -16.80 5.70
CA LEU A 114 -8.86 -16.85 5.93
C LEU A 114 -8.49 -16.34 7.32
N LEU A 115 -9.14 -15.28 7.80
CA LEU A 115 -8.96 -14.77 9.15
C LEU A 115 -9.53 -15.71 10.21
N ALA A 116 -10.68 -16.32 9.96
CA ALA A 116 -11.27 -17.28 10.89
C ALA A 116 -10.32 -18.47 11.13
N GLU A 117 -9.73 -19.02 10.07
CA GLU A 117 -8.77 -20.12 10.19
C GLU A 117 -7.47 -19.69 10.88
N LYS A 118 -6.96 -18.50 10.54
CA LYS A 118 -5.79 -17.91 11.22
C LYS A 118 -6.04 -17.75 12.73
N HIS A 119 -7.17 -17.15 13.10
CA HIS A 119 -7.55 -16.95 14.50
C HIS A 119 -7.75 -18.26 15.25
N ARG A 120 -8.25 -19.30 14.59
CA ARG A 120 -8.34 -20.64 15.20
C ARG A 120 -6.95 -21.15 15.60
N ILE A 121 -5.95 -20.99 14.74
CA ILE A 121 -4.57 -21.40 15.03
C ILE A 121 -3.98 -20.53 16.13
N GLU A 122 -4.14 -19.21 16.06
CA GLU A 122 -3.66 -18.27 17.07
C GLU A 122 -4.24 -18.60 18.45
N ALA A 123 -5.56 -18.83 18.54
CA ALA A 123 -6.22 -19.18 19.78
C ALA A 123 -5.68 -20.47 20.42
N VAL A 124 -5.35 -21.49 19.61
CA VAL A 124 -4.76 -22.74 20.12
C VAL A 124 -3.35 -22.51 20.63
N VAL A 125 -2.55 -21.69 19.94
CA VAL A 125 -1.18 -21.39 20.38
C VAL A 125 -1.22 -20.58 21.68
N ASP A 126 -2.03 -19.52 21.74
CA ASP A 126 -2.03 -18.61 22.88
C ASP A 126 -2.63 -19.26 24.13
N ASN A 127 -3.74 -20.01 23.99
CA ASN A 127 -4.40 -20.61 25.14
C ASN A 127 -3.72 -21.88 25.66
N ARG A 128 -3.00 -22.63 24.81
CA ARG A 128 -2.41 -23.93 25.20
C ARG A 128 -0.90 -23.91 25.25
N TYR A 129 -0.24 -23.36 24.23
CA TYR A 129 1.21 -23.46 24.10
C TYR A 129 1.95 -22.48 25.01
N VAL A 130 1.47 -21.23 25.10
CA VAL A 130 2.07 -20.21 25.98
C VAL A 130 2.06 -20.60 27.46
N PRO A 131 0.92 -21.01 28.08
CA PRO A 131 0.93 -21.42 29.48
C PRO A 131 1.73 -22.72 29.70
N LEU A 132 1.71 -23.66 28.74
CA LEU A 132 2.52 -24.87 28.81
C LEU A 132 4.01 -24.53 28.85
N LEU A 133 4.47 -23.59 28.02
CA LEU A 133 5.87 -23.14 28.01
C LEU A 133 6.25 -22.49 29.36
N GLY A 134 5.34 -21.70 29.94
CA GLY A 134 5.47 -21.18 31.31
C GLY A 134 5.65 -22.28 32.35
N CYS A 135 4.76 -23.27 32.35
CA CYS A 135 4.86 -24.41 33.26
C CYS A 135 6.14 -25.23 33.06
N LEU A 136 6.60 -25.41 31.82
CA LEU A 136 7.85 -26.12 31.52
C LEU A 136 9.08 -25.38 32.06
N VAL A 137 9.15 -24.06 31.89
CA VAL A 137 10.23 -23.24 32.45
C VAL A 137 10.22 -23.30 33.98
N LEU A 138 9.04 -23.17 34.60
CA LEU A 138 8.90 -23.31 36.05
C LEU A 138 9.34 -24.70 36.53
N ALA A 139 8.90 -25.77 35.86
CA ALA A 139 9.27 -27.14 36.20
C ALA A 139 10.79 -27.35 36.06
N PHE A 140 11.42 -26.77 35.04
CA PHE A 140 12.87 -26.81 34.87
C PHE A 140 13.59 -26.09 36.03
N LEU A 141 13.14 -24.89 36.42
CA LEU A 141 13.72 -24.13 37.53
C LEU A 141 13.57 -24.86 38.88
N VAL A 142 12.40 -25.45 39.14
CA VAL A 142 12.15 -26.26 40.34
C VAL A 142 13.03 -27.50 40.34
N THR A 143 13.16 -28.17 39.19
CA THR A 143 14.03 -29.35 39.05
C THR A 143 15.49 -28.97 39.32
N GLN A 144 15.97 -27.86 38.72
CA GLN A 144 17.31 -27.33 38.97
C GLN A 144 17.53 -27.06 40.47
N PHE A 145 16.57 -26.41 41.13
CA PHE A 145 16.66 -26.12 42.56
C PHE A 145 16.74 -27.41 43.40
N VAL A 146 15.87 -28.39 43.15
CA VAL A 146 15.84 -29.66 43.89
C VAL A 146 17.13 -30.47 43.68
N VAL A 147 17.66 -30.49 42.45
CA VAL A 147 18.93 -31.17 42.14
C VAL A 147 20.08 -30.51 42.89
N LEU A 148 20.18 -29.19 42.84
CA LEU A 148 21.22 -28.45 43.58
C LEU A 148 21.09 -28.63 45.09
N PHE A 149 19.87 -28.58 45.63
CA PHE A 149 19.60 -28.82 47.04
C PHE A 149 20.09 -30.22 47.46
N ARG A 150 19.74 -31.25 46.69
CA ARG A 150 20.19 -32.62 46.95
C ARG A 150 21.70 -32.75 46.85
N TRP A 151 22.34 -32.07 45.89
CA TRP A 151 23.79 -32.08 45.77
C TRP A 151 24.46 -31.46 47.00
N VAL A 152 24.01 -30.29 47.46
CA VAL A 152 24.60 -29.58 48.60
C VAL A 152 24.44 -30.32 49.92
N PHE A 153 23.28 -30.94 50.17
CA PHE A 153 22.97 -31.47 51.50
C PHE A 153 23.14 -32.98 51.63
N ILE A 154 23.13 -33.74 50.53
CA ILE A 154 23.09 -35.21 50.59
C ILE A 154 24.30 -35.85 49.91
N VAL A 155 24.77 -35.32 48.77
CA VAL A 155 25.71 -36.04 47.89
C VAL A 155 27.12 -35.46 47.93
N PHE A 156 27.27 -34.15 47.88
CA PHE A 156 28.55 -33.46 47.73
C PHE A 156 28.72 -32.38 48.80
N ASP A 157 29.97 -32.11 49.18
CA ASP A 157 30.29 -30.95 50.01
C ASP A 157 30.07 -29.64 49.25
N TRP A 158 29.76 -28.58 50.00
CA TRP A 158 29.55 -27.24 49.45
C TRP A 158 30.72 -26.76 48.58
N ASN A 159 31.96 -27.07 48.95
CA ASN A 159 33.16 -26.63 48.23
C ASN A 159 33.20 -27.13 46.76
N LEU A 160 32.59 -28.28 46.46
CA LEU A 160 32.50 -28.78 45.08
C LEU A 160 31.32 -28.15 44.31
N VAL A 161 30.21 -27.89 45.00
CA VAL A 161 28.99 -27.37 44.37
C VAL A 161 29.08 -25.86 44.10
N GLU A 162 29.81 -25.14 44.93
CA GLU A 162 30.04 -23.69 44.82
C GLU A 162 30.45 -23.25 43.41
N PRO A 163 31.58 -23.73 42.81
CA PRO A 163 31.97 -23.34 41.46
C PRO A 163 30.92 -23.72 40.40
N MET A 164 30.23 -24.85 40.58
CA MET A 164 29.21 -25.32 39.63
C MET A 164 28.00 -24.37 39.59
N THR A 165 27.56 -23.85 40.75
CA THR A 165 26.47 -22.88 40.80
C THR A 165 26.85 -21.55 40.15
N TYR A 166 28.10 -21.11 40.29
CA TYR A 166 28.58 -19.92 39.58
C TYR A 166 28.57 -20.12 38.06
N PHE A 167 29.09 -21.25 37.56
CA PHE A 167 29.03 -21.57 36.13
C PHE A 167 27.59 -21.57 35.62
N LEU A 168 26.66 -22.20 36.36
CA LEU A 168 25.25 -22.23 35.97
C LEU A 168 24.64 -20.82 35.93
N GLY A 169 24.91 -19.96 36.91
CA GLY A 169 24.50 -18.56 36.89
C GLY A 169 25.05 -17.80 35.67
N TYR A 170 26.35 -17.95 35.38
CA TYR A 170 26.97 -17.32 34.21
C TYR A 170 26.38 -17.83 32.89
N THR A 171 26.03 -19.10 32.77
CA THR A 171 25.41 -19.62 31.53
C THR A 171 24.08 -18.94 31.22
N VAL A 172 23.26 -18.62 32.23
CA VAL A 172 21.99 -17.88 32.04
C VAL A 172 22.27 -16.46 31.54
N VAL A 173 23.28 -15.79 32.12
CA VAL A 173 23.70 -14.45 31.68
C VAL A 173 24.19 -14.48 30.23
N TRP A 174 25.03 -15.44 29.87
CA TRP A 174 25.56 -15.59 28.51
C TRP A 174 24.45 -15.91 27.51
N ALA A 175 23.50 -16.79 27.87
CA ALA A 175 22.32 -17.07 27.06
C ALA A 175 21.47 -15.79 26.85
N GLY A 176 21.33 -14.97 27.88
CA GLY A 176 20.69 -13.65 27.79
C GLY A 176 21.36 -12.72 26.78
N ILE A 177 22.69 -12.63 26.83
CA ILE A 177 23.49 -11.82 25.89
C ILE A 177 23.34 -12.34 24.46
N VAL A 178 23.47 -13.66 24.24
CA VAL A 178 23.29 -14.27 22.92
C VAL A 178 21.89 -14.03 22.37
N PHE A 179 20.86 -14.16 23.20
CA PHE A 179 19.48 -13.85 22.82
C PHE A 179 19.33 -12.38 22.43
N HIS A 180 19.87 -11.47 23.22
CA HIS A 180 19.84 -10.05 22.93
C HIS A 180 20.51 -9.71 21.60
N CYS A 181 21.69 -10.28 21.32
CA CYS A 181 22.38 -10.12 20.04
C CYS A 181 21.59 -10.67 18.85
N TYR A 182 20.91 -11.82 19.02
CA TYR A 182 20.18 -12.46 17.92
C TYR A 182 18.86 -11.76 17.59
N TYR A 183 18.10 -11.31 18.60
CA TYR A 183 16.78 -10.71 18.40
C TYR A 183 16.76 -9.18 18.48
N ALA A 184 17.89 -8.54 18.86
CA ALA A 184 17.97 -7.10 19.13
C ALA A 184 16.88 -6.61 20.11
N ARG A 185 16.49 -7.46 21.05
CA ARG A 185 15.46 -7.21 22.08
C ARG A 185 15.99 -7.61 23.43
N GLU A 186 15.56 -6.92 24.47
CA GLU A 186 15.87 -7.31 25.85
C GLU A 186 15.26 -8.69 26.17
N LEU A 187 15.98 -9.48 26.98
CA LEU A 187 15.52 -10.78 27.45
C LEU A 187 14.47 -10.58 28.55
N THR A 188 13.27 -10.20 28.14
CA THR A 188 12.08 -10.15 29.01
C THR A 188 11.31 -11.45 28.85
N TRP A 189 10.61 -11.87 29.91
CA TRP A 189 9.74 -13.05 29.86
C TRP A 189 8.74 -12.99 28.69
N GLU A 190 8.07 -11.86 28.53
CA GLU A 190 7.07 -11.64 27.49
C GLU A 190 7.68 -11.70 26.09
N THR A 191 8.83 -11.06 25.87
CA THR A 191 9.48 -11.04 24.55
C THR A 191 10.00 -12.42 24.15
N MET A 192 10.50 -13.21 25.10
CA MET A 192 10.93 -14.58 24.86
C MET A 192 9.75 -15.46 24.46
N LEU A 193 8.67 -15.44 25.24
CA LEU A 193 7.46 -16.20 24.95
C LEU A 193 6.86 -15.84 23.59
N ASP A 194 6.74 -14.54 23.30
CA ASP A 194 6.20 -14.04 22.03
C ASP A 194 7.03 -14.53 20.84
N THR A 195 8.35 -14.55 20.99
CA THR A 195 9.27 -14.96 19.93
C THR A 195 9.15 -16.46 19.64
N VAL A 196 9.08 -17.30 20.67
CA VAL A 196 8.88 -18.75 20.51
C VAL A 196 7.47 -19.05 19.98
N ALA A 197 6.45 -18.38 20.51
CA ALA A 197 5.08 -18.50 20.04
C ALA A 197 4.92 -18.04 18.58
N HIS A 198 5.61 -16.97 18.18
CA HIS A 198 5.62 -16.49 16.79
C HIS A 198 6.23 -17.52 15.84
N ARG A 199 7.39 -18.09 16.19
CA ARG A 199 7.99 -19.20 15.41
C ARG A 199 7.04 -20.38 15.26
N ARG A 200 6.35 -20.74 16.35
CA ARG A 200 5.35 -21.81 16.33
C ARG A 200 4.15 -21.48 15.44
N ARG A 201 3.65 -20.24 15.49
CA ARG A 201 2.57 -19.74 14.62
C ARG A 201 2.96 -19.84 13.15
N VAL A 202 4.15 -19.35 12.77
CA VAL A 202 4.66 -19.43 11.39
C VAL A 202 4.70 -20.88 10.89
N HIS A 203 5.23 -21.79 11.71
CA HIS A 203 5.27 -23.22 11.37
C HIS A 203 3.88 -23.85 11.19
N LEU A 204 2.91 -23.44 12.03
CA LEU A 204 1.53 -23.92 11.91
C LEU A 204 0.82 -23.33 10.70
N TYR A 205 1.11 -22.08 10.33
CA TYR A 205 0.59 -21.48 9.10
C TYR A 205 1.09 -22.19 7.85
N GLU A 206 2.38 -22.54 7.83
CA GLU A 206 2.96 -23.32 6.73
C GLU A 206 2.30 -24.70 6.62
N LYS A 207 2.10 -25.39 7.76
CA LYS A 207 1.40 -26.69 7.80
C LYS A 207 -0.07 -26.62 7.39
N ALA A 208 -0.75 -25.54 7.73
CA ALA A 208 -2.14 -25.32 7.35
C ALA A 208 -2.29 -24.83 5.91
N GLY A 209 -1.19 -24.57 5.19
CA GLY A 209 -1.22 -24.03 3.83
C GLY A 209 -1.73 -22.59 3.76
N ILE A 210 -1.66 -21.84 4.88
CA ILE A 210 -2.11 -20.45 4.94
C ILE A 210 -0.97 -19.57 4.40
N ASP A 211 -1.20 -18.98 3.23
CA ASP A 211 -0.30 -17.96 2.68
C ASP A 211 -0.48 -16.64 3.46
N VAL A 212 0.38 -16.44 4.46
CA VAL A 212 0.42 -15.21 5.28
C VAL A 212 0.58 -13.95 4.40
N LYS A 213 1.34 -14.03 3.30
CA LYS A 213 1.55 -12.90 2.40
C LYS A 213 0.27 -12.56 1.64
N LYS A 214 -0.52 -13.57 1.26
CA LYS A 214 -1.84 -13.36 0.65
C LYS A 214 -2.78 -12.66 1.62
N VAL A 215 -2.85 -13.12 2.88
CA VAL A 215 -3.70 -12.50 3.92
C VAL A 215 -3.30 -11.04 4.15
N GLU A 216 -2.01 -10.76 4.33
CA GLU A 216 -1.50 -9.39 4.52
C GLU A 216 -1.76 -8.49 3.31
N ARG A 217 -1.65 -9.03 2.09
CA ARG A 217 -1.97 -8.29 0.86
C ARG A 217 -3.45 -7.91 0.82
N LEU A 218 -4.36 -8.86 1.09
CA LEU A 218 -5.79 -8.58 1.14
C LEU A 218 -6.13 -7.56 2.23
N GLN A 219 -5.52 -7.66 3.41
CA GLN A 219 -5.69 -6.67 4.48
C GLN A 219 -5.23 -5.27 4.05
N ARG A 220 -4.09 -5.18 3.37
CA ARG A 220 -3.59 -3.90 2.82
C ARG A 220 -4.52 -3.33 1.76
N GLU A 221 -5.05 -4.16 0.87
CA GLU A 221 -6.04 -3.74 -0.14
C GLU A 221 -7.31 -3.19 0.53
N VAL A 222 -7.87 -3.91 1.50
CA VAL A 222 -9.06 -3.49 2.28
C VAL A 222 -8.79 -2.17 3.01
N CYS A 223 -7.68 -2.06 3.73
CA CYS A 223 -7.32 -0.84 4.46
C CYS A 223 -7.08 0.35 3.53
N GLY A 224 -6.52 0.14 2.34
CA GLY A 224 -6.35 1.16 1.32
C GLY A 224 -7.69 1.68 0.80
N ILE A 225 -8.63 0.78 0.51
CA ILE A 225 -9.98 1.13 0.06
C ILE A 225 -10.77 1.86 1.15
N GLU A 226 -10.70 1.39 2.40
CA GLU A 226 -11.33 2.05 3.55
C GLU A 226 -10.81 3.47 3.74
N ARG A 227 -9.50 3.69 3.62
CA ARG A 227 -8.90 5.03 3.67
C ARG A 227 -9.41 5.93 2.54
N MET A 228 -9.54 5.40 1.32
CA MET A 228 -10.13 6.15 0.20
C MET A 228 -11.59 6.50 0.48
N LEU A 229 -12.40 5.53 0.91
CA LEU A 229 -13.81 5.77 1.26
C LEU A 229 -13.96 6.79 2.40
N SER A 230 -13.13 6.73 3.43
CA SER A 230 -13.15 7.70 4.53
C SER A 230 -12.79 9.11 4.07
N LYS A 231 -11.90 9.23 3.07
CA LYS A 231 -11.47 10.53 2.55
C LYS A 231 -12.50 11.18 1.62
N TYR A 232 -13.23 10.37 0.85
CA TYR A 232 -14.14 10.86 -0.21
C TYR A 232 -15.63 10.67 0.10
N GLY A 233 -15.99 9.86 1.10
CA GLY A 233 -17.38 9.50 1.44
C GLY A 233 -17.92 10.14 2.73
N LEU A 234 -17.19 11.08 3.33
CA LEU A 234 -17.63 11.93 4.45
C LEU A 234 -18.00 13.36 3.97
N GLN A 235 -18.64 13.46 2.80
CA GLN A 235 -19.39 14.64 2.39
C GLN A 235 -20.88 14.31 2.39
#